data_AF-A0AB37U9U8-F1
#
_entry.id   AF-A0AB37U9U8-F1
#
_cell.length_a   1.000
_cell.length_b   1.000
_cell.length_c   1.000
_cell.angle_alpha   90.00
_cell.angle_beta   90.00
_cell.angle_gamma   90.00
#
_symmetry.space_group_name_H-M   'P 1'
#
loop_
_entity.id
_entity.type
_entity.pdbx_description
1 polymer ?
#
loop_
_entity_poly.entity_id
_entity_poly.type
_entity_poly.pdbx_seq_one_letter_code
_entity_poly.pdbx_strand_id
1 'polypeptide(L)' 'MARRSLQASTTGIEKAKRAFRHTQWTQEDLACEVGIETRQPIWKFFAGKPIERQTFLEICFRLGLDW' A
#
# COMPACT_ATOMS: atom_id res chain seq x y z
N MET A 1 13.88 -8.35 -16.63
CA MET A 1 14.36 -8.15 -15.24
C MET A 1 13.20 -8.42 -14.30
N ALA A 2 13.33 -9.37 -13.38
CA ALA A 2 12.25 -9.68 -12.44
C ALA A 2 12.00 -8.46 -11.54
N ARG A 3 10.83 -7.81 -11.67
CA ARG A 3 10.40 -6.77 -10.72
C ARG A 3 10.31 -7.45 -9.36
N ARG A 4 11.21 -7.11 -8.44
CA ARG A 4 11.20 -7.66 -7.08
C ARG A 4 9.90 -7.24 -6.40
N SER A 5 9.18 -8.19 -5.83
CA SER A 5 8.01 -7.90 -5.00
C SER A 5 8.44 -7.52 -3.59
N LEU A 6 7.61 -6.73 -2.92
CA LEU A 6 7.74 -6.39 -1.50
C LEU A 6 6.47 -6.80 -0.75
N GLN A 7 6.62 -7.13 0.52
CA GLN A 7 5.55 -7.51 1.42
C GLN A 7 5.70 -6.72 2.72
N ALA A 8 4.60 -6.14 3.18
CA ALA A 8 4.62 -5.37 4.42
C ALA A 8 4.73 -6.33 5.62
N SER A 9 5.55 -5.98 6.60
CA SER A 9 5.58 -6.68 7.88
C SER A 9 4.28 -6.42 8.65
N THR A 10 3.96 -7.26 9.63
CA THR A 10 2.79 -7.05 10.50
C THR A 10 2.81 -5.66 11.16
N THR A 11 3.98 -5.22 11.63
CA THR A 11 4.15 -3.87 12.20
C THR A 11 3.92 -2.77 11.16
N GLY A 12 4.43 -2.94 9.94
CA GLY A 12 4.22 -1.99 8.84
C GLY A 12 2.75 -1.87 8.45
N ILE A 13 2.03 -3.00 8.39
CA ILE A 13 0.59 -3.03 8.12
C ILE A 13 -0.20 -2.27 9.19
N GLU A 14 0.12 -2.47 10.47
CA GLU A 14 -0.59 -1.75 11.54
C GLU A 14 -0.32 -0.25 11.53
N LYS A 15 0.91 0.18 11.21
CA LYS A 15 1.21 1.60 10.97
C LYS A 15 0.41 2.13 9.78
N ALA A 16 0.39 1.41 8.67
CA ALA A 16 -0.35 1.80 7.48
C ALA A 16 -1.85 1.90 7.71
N LYS A 17 -2.46 0.95 8.43
CA LYS A 17 -3.88 1.00 8.80
C LYS A 17 -4.22 2.22 9.65
N ARG A 18 -3.33 2.61 10.57
CA ARG A 18 -3.51 3.84 11.37
C ARG A 18 -3.47 5.07 10.46
N ALA A 19 -2.42 5.23 9.65
CA ALA A 19 -2.29 6.34 8.72
C ALA A 19 -3.49 6.41 7.75
N PHE A 20 -3.87 5.28 7.17
CA PHE A 20 -4.99 5.17 6.24
C PHE A 20 -6.32 5.60 6.87
N ARG A 21 -6.61 5.25 8.13
CA ARG A 21 -7.81 5.73 8.84
C ARG A 21 -7.87 7.25 8.98
N HIS A 22 -6.72 7.93 9.08
CA HIS A 22 -6.70 9.39 9.17
C HIS A 22 -6.99 10.10 7.83
N THR A 23 -6.82 9.41 6.70
CA THR A 23 -7.09 9.97 5.37
C THR A 23 -8.58 10.03 5.02
N GLN A 24 -9.41 9.22 5.68
CA GLN A 24 -10.83 8.99 5.32
C GLN A 24 -11.03 8.39 3.90
N TRP A 25 -9.98 7.84 3.29
CA TRP A 25 -10.04 7.20 1.98
C TRP A 25 -10.62 5.78 2.03
N THR A 26 -11.29 5.40 0.96
CA THR A 26 -11.56 4.00 0.60
C THR A 26 -10.32 3.34 -0.02
N GLN A 27 -10.34 2.02 -0.21
CA GLN A 27 -9.23 1.34 -0.90
C GLN A 27 -9.18 1.73 -2.38
N GLU A 28 -10.32 2.07 -2.96
CA GLU A 28 -10.46 2.62 -4.30
C GLU A 28 -9.82 4.01 -4.40
N ASP A 29 -10.07 4.90 -3.42
CA ASP A 29 -9.43 6.23 -3.39
C ASP A 29 -7.90 6.09 -3.31
N LEU A 30 -7.38 5.22 -2.44
CA LEU A 30 -5.94 4.98 -2.36
C LEU A 30 -5.38 4.36 -3.64
N ALA A 31 -6.15 3.54 -4.36
CA ALA A 31 -5.74 3.03 -5.67
C ALA A 31 -5.59 4.17 -6.69
N CYS A 32 -6.54 5.11 -6.71
CA CYS A 32 -6.48 6.32 -7.53
C CYS A 32 -5.25 7.18 -7.18
N GLU A 33 -5.00 7.42 -5.89
CA GLU A 33 -3.84 8.18 -5.41
C GLU A 33 -2.51 7.53 -5.80
N VAL A 34 -2.44 6.20 -5.76
CA VAL A 34 -1.27 5.41 -6.17
C VAL A 34 -1.14 5.31 -7.71
N GLY A 35 -2.16 5.73 -8.47
CA GLY A 35 -2.15 5.70 -9.93
C GLY A 35 -2.34 4.30 -10.52
N ILE A 36 -3.09 3.43 -9.84
CA ILE A 36 -3.39 2.07 -10.30
C ILE A 36 -4.89 1.88 -10.54
N GLU A 37 -5.22 1.16 -11.60
CA GLU A 37 -6.61 0.98 -12.05
C GLU A 37 -7.42 0.02 -11.17
N THR A 38 -6.75 -0.78 -10.34
CA THR A 38 -7.42 -1.81 -9.52
C THR A 38 -7.06 -1.67 -8.05
N ARG A 39 -8.05 -1.93 -7.17
CA ARG A 39 -7.84 -2.02 -5.72
C ARG A 39 -7.05 -3.24 -5.26
N GLN A 40 -6.76 -4.19 -6.17
CA GLN A 40 -6.16 -5.47 -5.83
C GLN A 40 -4.82 -5.30 -5.09
N PRO A 41 -3.87 -4.46 -5.53
CA PRO A 41 -2.61 -4.26 -4.83
C PRO A 41 -2.77 -3.62 -3.45
N ILE A 42 -3.74 -2.71 -3.29
CA ILE A 42 -4.06 -2.08 -2.00
C ILE A 42 -4.51 -3.14 -1.00
N TRP A 43 -5.46 -4.01 -1.39
CA TRP A 43 -5.87 -5.11 -0.55
C TRP A 43 -4.72 -6.06 -0.21
N LYS A 44 -3.89 -6.44 -1.20
CA LYS A 44 -2.73 -7.31 -0.96
C LYS A 44 -1.75 -6.68 0.03
N PHE A 45 -1.48 -5.38 -0.08
CA PHE A 45 -0.63 -4.66 0.86
C PHE A 45 -1.13 -4.78 2.30
N PHE A 46 -2.41 -4.46 2.54
CA PHE A 46 -3.01 -4.55 3.89
C PHE A 46 -3.19 -5.99 4.39
N ALA A 47 -3.26 -6.97 3.48
CA ALA A 47 -3.27 -8.39 3.80
C ALA A 47 -1.87 -8.98 4.00
N GLY A 48 -0.81 -8.18 3.87
CA GLY A 48 0.57 -8.66 3.94
C GLY A 48 0.89 -9.67 2.85
N LYS A 49 0.40 -9.48 1.64
CA LYS A 49 0.76 -10.29 0.47
C LYS A 49 1.77 -9.54 -0.40
N PRO A 50 2.66 -10.24 -1.13
CA PRO A 50 3.62 -9.59 -2.01
C PRO A 50 2.93 -8.77 -3.12
N ILE A 51 3.42 -7.55 -3.34
CA ILE A 51 3.03 -6.65 -4.44
C ILE A 51 4.26 -6.10 -5.14
N GLU A 52 4.07 -5.46 -6.30
CA GLU A 52 5.16 -4.80 -7.02
C GLU A 52 5.84 -3.74 -6.14
N ARG A 53 7.18 -3.68 -6.18
CA ARG A 53 7.97 -2.69 -5.42
C ARG A 53 7.51 -1.26 -5.65
N GLN A 54 7.25 -0.84 -6.89
CA GLN A 54 6.84 0.54 -7.16
C GLN A 54 5.51 0.88 -6.46
N THR A 55 4.53 -0.02 -6.56
CA THR A 55 3.24 0.13 -5.87
C THR A 55 3.40 0.15 -4.35
N PHE A 56 4.28 -0.69 -3.80
CA PHE A 56 4.57 -0.70 -2.37
C PHE A 56 5.11 0.65 -1.90
N LEU A 57 6.10 1.20 -2.62
CA LEU A 57 6.72 2.47 -2.30
C LEU A 57 5.73 3.63 -2.39
N GLU A 58 4.90 3.63 -3.44
CA GLU A 58 3.89 4.67 -3.62
C GLU A 58 2.82 4.62 -2.51
N ILE A 59 2.38 3.42 -2.09
CA ILE A 59 1.48 3.30 -0.93
C ILE A 59 2.13 3.88 0.33
N CYS A 60 3.39 3.54 0.61
CA CYS A 60 4.11 4.08 1.75
C CYS A 60 4.22 5.61 1.67
N PHE A 61 4.55 6.15 0.50
CA PHE A 61 4.65 7.59 0.28
C PHE A 61 3.31 8.30 0.52
N ARG A 62 2.21 7.82 -0.10
CA ARG A 62 0.87 8.41 0.06
C ARG A 62 0.33 8.35 1.49
N LEU A 63 0.73 7.32 2.24
CA LEU A 63 0.36 7.17 3.65
C LEU A 63 1.35 7.83 4.62
N GLY A 64 2.42 8.48 4.14
CA GLY A 64 3.43 9.12 4.98
C GLY A 64 4.20 8.14 5.87
N LEU A 65 4.50 6.96 5.35
CA LEU A 65 5.21 5.89 6.06
C LEU A 65 6.69 5.83 5.66
N ASP A 66 7.56 5.83 6.66
CA ASP A 66 8.97 5.44 6.47
C ASP A 66 9.04 3.92 6.21
N TRP A 67 9.62 3.52 5.08
CA TRP A 67 9.65 2.14 4.57
C TRP A 67 11.02 1.49 4.63
#